data_AF-A0A2E5STW8-F1
#
_entry.id   AF-A0A2E5STW8-F1
#
_cell.length_a   1.000
_cell.length_b   1.000
_cell.length_c   1.000
_cell.angle_alpha   90.00
_cell.angle_beta   90.00
_cell.angle_gamma   90.00
#
_symmetry.space_group_name_H-M   'P 1'
#
loop_
_entity.id
_entity.type
_entity.pdbx_description
1 polymer ?
#
loop_
_entity_poly.entity_id
_entity_poly.type
_entity_poly.pdbx_seq_one_letter_code
_entity_poly.pdbx_strand_id
1 'polypeptide(L)'
;ELLELIAKYVEEENIERVEDLLVRTALNKSSNKVNIIQQIDRKMNLNDIASRTNLSVEEVLGEIEQIVAAGTKVNIDHCIAESMDDDCVEELFEFFSESDDESIEAALAEFEDSYSEEELRLIRIKFLSDVAN
;
A
#
# COMPACT_ATOMS: atom_id res chain seq x y z
N GLU A 1 -46.48 7.10 -17.30
CA GLU A 1 -46.64 5.64 -17.53
C GLU A 1 -45.39 4.82 -17.18
N LEU A 2 -44.31 4.76 -17.98
CA LEU A 2 -43.20 3.83 -17.70
C LEU A 2 -42.44 4.14 -16.39
N LEU A 3 -42.18 5.42 -16.12
CA LEU A 3 -41.46 5.86 -14.91
C LEU A 3 -42.24 5.57 -13.62
N GLU A 4 -43.56 5.68 -13.66
CA GLU A 4 -44.44 5.39 -12.52
C GLU A 4 -44.50 3.89 -12.24
N LEU A 5 -44.49 3.06 -13.28
CA LEU A 5 -44.44 1.60 -13.15
C LEU A 5 -43.12 1.14 -12.52
N ILE A 6 -41.99 1.74 -12.93
CA ILE A 6 -40.66 1.44 -12.36
C ILE A 6 -40.61 1.89 -10.89
N ALA A 7 -41.11 3.09 -10.57
CA ALA A 7 -41.12 3.58 -9.19
C ALA A 7 -41.94 2.67 -8.26
N LYS A 8 -43.11 2.24 -8.72
CA LYS A 8 -43.97 1.33 -7.96
C LYS A 8 -43.32 -0.04 -7.75
N TYR A 9 -42.65 -0.59 -8.76
CA TYR A 9 -41.94 -1.86 -8.65
C TYR A 9 -40.75 -1.79 -7.67
N VAL A 10 -40.01 -0.67 -7.67
CA VAL A 10 -38.90 -0.42 -6.73
C VAL A 10 -39.39 -0.35 -5.28
N GLU A 11 -40.56 0.25 -5.05
CA GLU A 11 -41.17 0.40 -3.73
C GLU A 11 -41.78 -0.92 -3.22
N GLU A 12 -42.45 -1.68 -4.11
CA GLU A 12 -43.05 -2.98 -3.79
C GLU A 12 -42.00 -4.06 -3.45
N GLU A 13 -40.86 -4.04 -4.14
CA GLU A 13 -39.78 -5.03 -3.95
C GLU A 13 -38.71 -4.59 -2.94
N ASN A 14 -38.93 -3.49 -2.19
CA ASN A 14 -37.93 -2.91 -1.27
C ASN A 14 -36.53 -2.79 -1.90
N ILE A 15 -36.46 -2.39 -3.16
CA ILE A 15 -35.18 -2.24 -3.85
C ILE A 15 -34.54 -0.97 -3.31
N GLU A 16 -33.57 -1.12 -2.39
CA GLU A 16 -32.73 -0.02 -1.97
C GLU A 16 -32.04 0.57 -3.20
N ARG A 17 -32.37 1.82 -3.51
CA ARG A 17 -31.68 2.58 -4.56
C ARG A 17 -30.25 2.80 -4.11
N VAL A 18 -29.33 2.11 -4.77
CA VAL A 18 -27.89 2.28 -4.63
C VAL A 18 -27.46 3.60 -5.26
N GLU A 19 -27.93 4.73 -4.74
CA GLU A 19 -27.57 6.06 -5.25
C GLU A 19 -26.27 6.61 -4.62
N ASP A 20 -25.58 5.85 -3.75
CA ASP A 20 -24.34 6.31 -3.11
C ASP A 20 -23.23 5.25 -2.95
N LEU A 21 -23.23 4.18 -3.74
CA LEU A 21 -22.01 3.37 -3.88
C LEU A 21 -21.20 3.91 -5.06
N LEU A 22 -20.35 4.90 -4.77
CA LEU A 22 -19.11 5.12 -5.53
C LEU A 22 -18.26 3.85 -5.40
N VAL A 23 -18.56 2.83 -6.20
CA VAL A 23 -17.76 1.61 -6.32
C VAL A 23 -16.44 2.00 -6.99
N ARG A 24 -15.47 2.47 -6.19
CA ARG A 24 -14.11 2.83 -6.60
C ARG A 24 -13.24 1.62 -6.98
N THR A 25 -13.82 0.43 -7.15
CA THR A 25 -13.12 -0.81 -6.75
C THR A 25 -12.31 -1.52 -7.83
N ALA A 26 -12.21 -1.02 -9.07
CA ALA A 26 -11.37 -1.69 -10.09
C ALA A 26 -10.66 -0.80 -11.11
N LEU A 27 -11.27 0.31 -11.57
CA LEU A 27 -10.72 1.08 -12.69
C LEU A 27 -9.51 1.97 -12.33
N ASN A 28 -9.43 2.45 -11.09
CA ASN A 28 -8.39 3.40 -10.69
C ASN A 28 -7.16 2.75 -10.03
N LYS A 29 -7.24 1.48 -9.59
CA LYS A 29 -6.14 0.82 -8.87
C LYS A 29 -4.87 0.73 -9.71
N SER A 30 -4.98 0.28 -10.96
CA SER A 30 -3.82 0.19 -11.85
C SER A 30 -3.24 1.56 -12.21
N SER A 31 -4.09 2.60 -12.36
CA SER A 31 -3.63 3.96 -12.61
C SER A 31 -2.90 4.56 -11.41
N ASN A 32 -3.33 4.22 -10.19
CA ASN A 32 -2.69 4.66 -8.95
C ASN A 32 -1.32 4.00 -8.79
N LYS A 33 -1.18 2.70 -9.09
CA LYS A 33 0.12 2.00 -9.02
C LYS A 33 1.18 2.64 -9.92
N VAL A 34 0.83 2.93 -11.17
CA VAL A 34 1.75 3.62 -12.09
C VAL A 34 2.12 5.00 -11.58
N ASN A 35 1.17 5.74 -10.99
CA ASN A 35 1.44 7.05 -10.40
C ASN A 35 2.39 6.94 -9.19
N ILE A 36 2.15 5.99 -8.29
CA ILE A 36 3.00 5.71 -7.12
C ILE A 36 4.44 5.41 -7.57
N ILE A 37 4.62 4.50 -8.54
CA ILE A 37 5.95 4.18 -9.10
C ILE A 37 6.63 5.45 -9.62
N GLN A 38 5.91 6.27 -10.39
CA GLN A 38 6.46 7.53 -10.93
C GLN A 38 6.83 8.56 -9.85
N GLN A 39 6.09 8.62 -8.74
CA GLN A 39 6.43 9.53 -7.64
C GLN A 39 7.61 9.01 -6.81
N ILE A 40 7.71 7.68 -6.61
CA ILE A 40 8.88 7.04 -6.00
C ILE A 40 10.13 7.32 -6.82
N ASP A 41 10.06 7.17 -8.15
CA ASP A 41 11.18 7.49 -9.05
C ASP A 41 11.60 8.97 -8.98
N ARG A 42 10.66 9.86 -8.62
CA ARG A 42 10.92 11.28 -8.38
C ARG A 42 11.43 11.58 -6.97
N LYS A 43 11.67 10.55 -6.17
CA LYS A 43 12.14 10.62 -4.77
C LYS A 43 11.21 11.43 -3.88
N MET A 44 9.90 11.29 -4.08
CA MET A 44 8.91 11.90 -3.19
C MET A 44 8.77 11.07 -1.91
N ASN A 45 8.56 11.73 -0.77
CA ASN A 45 8.25 11.07 0.48
C ASN A 45 6.83 10.47 0.47
N LEU A 46 6.56 9.53 1.37
CA LEU A 46 5.28 8.83 1.43
C LEU A 46 4.09 9.77 1.67
N ASN A 47 4.27 10.79 2.50
CA ASN A 47 3.23 11.78 2.83
C ASN A 47 2.79 12.60 1.60
N ASP A 48 3.74 12.99 0.76
CA ASP A 48 3.48 13.73 -0.47
C ASP A 48 2.86 12.83 -1.54
N ILE A 49 3.27 11.56 -1.61
CA ILE A 49 2.66 10.55 -2.47
C ILE A 49 1.19 10.37 -2.07
N ALA A 50 0.93 10.11 -0.80
CA ALA A 50 -0.40 9.95 -0.20
C ALA A 50 -1.31 11.15 -0.54
N SER A 51 -0.79 12.37 -0.35
CA SER A 51 -1.50 13.60 -0.68
C SER A 51 -1.85 13.72 -2.17
N ARG A 52 -0.99 13.24 -3.07
CA ARG A 52 -1.20 13.30 -4.53
C ARG A 52 -2.10 12.19 -5.06
N THR A 53 -2.09 11.03 -4.42
CA THR A 53 -2.95 9.89 -4.78
C THR A 53 -4.29 9.91 -4.05
N ASN A 54 -4.49 10.84 -3.13
CA ASN A 54 -5.67 10.92 -2.24
C ASN A 54 -5.87 9.58 -1.49
N LEU A 55 -4.76 9.05 -0.98
CA LEU A 55 -4.67 7.83 -0.17
C LEU A 55 -4.07 8.18 1.19
N SER A 56 -4.25 7.34 2.20
CA SER A 56 -3.45 7.40 3.43
C SER A 56 -2.03 6.86 3.20
N VAL A 57 -1.12 7.14 4.13
CA VAL A 57 0.25 6.58 4.08
C VAL A 57 0.21 5.05 4.15
N GLU A 58 -0.62 4.47 5.02
CA GLU A 58 -0.83 3.03 5.12
C GLU A 58 -1.35 2.42 3.80
N GLU A 59 -2.27 3.10 3.12
CA GLU A 59 -2.78 2.67 1.81
C GLU A 59 -1.69 2.74 0.73
N VAL A 60 -0.85 3.79 0.76
CA VAL A 60 0.30 3.90 -0.15
C VAL A 60 1.29 2.76 0.10
N LEU A 61 1.65 2.48 1.36
CA LEU A 61 2.52 1.35 1.71
C LEU A 61 1.93 0.02 1.20
N GLY A 62 0.63 -0.20 1.38
CA GLY A 62 -0.04 -1.40 0.88
C GLY A 62 -0.02 -1.51 -0.65
N GLU A 63 -0.15 -0.39 -1.38
CA GLU A 63 -0.02 -0.39 -2.83
C GLU A 63 1.43 -0.65 -3.28
N ILE A 64 2.44 -0.13 -2.55
CA ILE A 64 3.86 -0.38 -2.83
C ILE A 64 4.19 -1.87 -2.59
N GLU A 65 3.72 -2.47 -1.51
CA GLU A 65 3.86 -3.91 -1.25
C GLU A 65 3.27 -4.73 -2.41
N GLN A 66 2.10 -4.35 -2.91
CA GLN A 66 1.51 -5.02 -4.08
C GLN A 66 2.30 -4.80 -5.37
N ILE A 67 2.95 -3.66 -5.55
CA ILE A 67 3.82 -3.37 -6.71
C ILE A 67 5.04 -4.29 -6.69
N VAL A 68 5.69 -4.40 -5.52
CA VAL A 68 6.86 -5.26 -5.33
C VAL A 68 6.48 -6.74 -5.44
N ALA A 69 5.35 -7.15 -4.84
CA ALA A 69 4.82 -8.50 -4.98
C ALA A 69 4.43 -8.87 -6.43
N ALA A 70 4.12 -7.86 -7.27
CA ALA A 70 3.88 -8.05 -8.70
C ALA A 70 5.18 -8.15 -9.53
N GLY A 71 6.35 -8.10 -8.90
CA GLY A 71 7.66 -8.25 -9.54
C GLY A 71 8.28 -6.93 -10.01
N THR A 72 7.74 -5.77 -9.61
CA THR A 72 8.28 -4.48 -10.03
C THR A 72 9.31 -4.00 -9.03
N LYS A 73 10.54 -3.80 -9.50
CA LYS A 73 11.61 -3.19 -8.71
C LYS A 73 11.31 -1.71 -8.47
N VAL A 74 11.29 -1.31 -7.21
CA VAL A 74 11.15 0.08 -6.76
C VAL A 74 12.31 0.43 -5.84
N ASN A 75 12.79 1.68 -5.90
CA ASN A 75 13.79 2.17 -4.96
C ASN A 75 13.11 3.14 -3.99
N ILE A 76 13.02 2.74 -2.72
CA ILE A 76 12.44 3.54 -1.62
C ILE A 76 13.50 3.96 -0.59
N ASP A 77 14.79 3.93 -0.96
CA ASP A 77 15.90 4.22 -0.04
C ASP A 77 15.75 5.63 0.56
N HIS A 78 15.23 6.59 -0.21
CA HIS A 78 14.97 7.95 0.28
C HIS A 78 13.86 8.00 1.32
N CYS A 79 12.86 7.12 1.25
CA CYS A 79 11.82 7.05 2.28
C CYS A 79 12.35 6.41 3.57
N ILE A 80 13.23 5.43 3.45
CA ILE A 80 13.85 4.74 4.59
C ILE A 80 14.78 5.67 5.34
N ALA A 81 15.65 6.38 4.62
CA ALA A 81 16.60 7.33 5.20
C ALA A 81 15.92 8.53 5.91
N GLU A 82 14.65 8.81 5.63
CA GLU A 82 13.86 9.81 6.36
C GLU A 82 13.23 9.26 7.64
N SER A 83 13.08 7.93 7.74
CA SER A 83 12.38 7.26 8.85
C SER A 83 13.34 6.71 9.90
N MET A 84 14.48 6.15 9.48
CA MET A 84 15.40 5.43 10.36
C MET A 84 16.86 5.63 9.93
N ASP A 85 17.78 5.46 10.89
CA ASP A 85 19.21 5.56 10.67
C ASP A 85 19.76 4.30 9.98
N ASP A 86 20.87 4.44 9.26
CA ASP A 86 21.49 3.36 8.47
C ASP A 86 21.80 2.11 9.30
N ASP A 87 22.16 2.26 10.59
CA ASP A 87 22.44 1.14 11.50
C ASP A 87 21.19 0.28 11.75
N CYS A 88 20.01 0.91 11.90
CA CYS A 88 18.74 0.21 12.07
C CYS A 88 18.31 -0.49 10.78
N VAL A 89 18.57 0.14 9.63
CA VAL A 89 18.31 -0.44 8.31
C VAL A 89 19.11 -1.72 8.13
N GLU A 90 20.40 -1.70 8.47
CA GLU A 90 21.28 -2.86 8.33
C GLU A 90 20.84 -4.02 9.22
N GLU A 91 20.49 -3.76 10.48
CA GLU A 91 19.97 -4.77 11.42
C GLU A 91 18.69 -5.44 10.89
N LEU A 92 17.69 -4.64 10.49
CA LEU A 92 16.42 -5.17 9.99
C LEU A 92 16.60 -5.90 8.66
N PHE A 93 17.49 -5.42 7.79
CA PHE A 93 17.76 -6.07 6.51
C PHE A 93 18.48 -7.42 6.71
N GLU A 94 19.40 -7.51 7.68
CA GLU A 94 20.05 -8.76 8.05
C GLU A 94 19.03 -9.76 8.61
N PHE A 95 18.11 -9.33 9.47
CA PHE A 95 17.01 -10.16 9.96
C PHE A 95 16.19 -10.80 8.82
N PHE A 96 15.73 -10.00 7.84
CA PHE A 96 14.98 -10.55 6.70
C PHE A 96 15.84 -11.44 5.79
N SER A 97 17.15 -11.21 5.74
CA SER A 97 18.08 -12.03 4.94
C SER A 97 18.36 -13.40 5.57
N GLU A 98 18.33 -13.48 6.90
CA GLU A 98 18.57 -14.72 7.66
C GLU A 98 17.28 -15.48 7.99
N SER A 99 16.14 -14.79 8.06
CA SER A 99 14.85 -15.38 8.39
C SER A 99 14.29 -16.21 7.24
N ASP A 100 13.77 -17.41 7.55
CA ASP A 100 12.98 -18.21 6.61
C ASP A 100 11.56 -17.65 6.41
N ASP A 101 11.12 -16.71 7.27
CA ASP A 101 9.81 -16.06 7.24
C ASP A 101 9.97 -14.55 7.03
N GLU A 102 9.63 -14.10 5.82
CA GLU A 102 9.65 -12.69 5.39
C GLU A 102 8.33 -11.95 5.66
N SER A 103 7.42 -12.54 6.44
CA SER A 103 6.14 -11.92 6.77
C SER A 103 6.32 -10.72 7.71
N ILE A 104 5.39 -9.76 7.61
CA ILE A 104 5.40 -8.61 8.52
C ILE A 104 5.06 -9.05 9.95
N GLU A 105 4.26 -10.11 10.09
CA GLU A 105 3.88 -10.70 11.37
C GLU A 105 5.09 -11.27 12.12
N ALA A 106 6.02 -11.93 11.41
CA ALA A 106 7.26 -12.42 12.00
C ALA A 106 8.15 -11.26 12.47
N ALA A 107 8.30 -10.21 11.66
CA ALA A 107 9.07 -9.03 12.03
C ALA A 107 8.45 -8.29 13.23
N LEU A 108 7.13 -8.13 13.27
CA LEU A 108 6.43 -7.54 14.40
C LEU A 108 6.62 -8.35 15.68
N ALA A 109 6.57 -9.68 15.60
CA ALA A 109 6.78 -10.54 16.77
C ALA A 109 8.18 -10.41 17.39
N GLU A 110 9.20 -10.15 16.56
CA GLU A 110 10.59 -9.98 17.02
C GLU A 110 10.90 -8.54 17.46
N PHE A 111 10.30 -7.55 16.81
CA PHE A 111 10.71 -6.14 16.91
C PHE A 111 9.63 -5.16 17.39
N GLU A 112 8.46 -5.61 17.86
CA GLU A 112 7.34 -4.73 18.28
C GLU A 112 7.73 -3.63 19.27
N ASP A 113 8.71 -3.89 20.14
CA ASP A 113 9.16 -2.94 21.17
C ASP A 113 10.23 -1.96 20.66
N SER A 114 10.84 -2.22 19.49
CA SER A 114 11.99 -1.48 18.97
C SER A 114 11.66 -0.62 17.76
N TYR A 115 10.76 -1.10 16.89
CA TYR A 115 10.43 -0.45 15.63
C TYR A 115 8.92 -0.37 15.44
N SER A 116 8.47 0.70 14.78
CA SER A 116 7.08 0.85 14.37
C SER A 116 6.73 -0.10 13.21
N GLU A 117 5.43 -0.40 13.05
CA GLU A 117 4.95 -1.20 11.94
C GLU A 117 5.34 -0.59 10.58
N GLU A 118 5.26 0.75 10.45
CA GLU A 118 5.64 1.44 9.20
C GLU A 118 7.12 1.24 8.85
N GLU A 119 8.00 1.32 9.85
CA GLU A 119 9.44 1.10 9.70
C GLU A 119 9.75 -0.33 9.25
N LEU A 120 9.15 -1.33 9.90
CA LEU A 120 9.32 -2.74 9.54
C LEU A 120 8.80 -3.03 8.12
N ARG A 121 7.66 -2.45 7.74
CA ARG A 121 7.11 -2.58 6.39
C ARG A 121 8.02 -1.96 5.34
N LEU A 122 8.64 -0.80 5.62
CA LEU A 122 9.57 -0.16 4.70
C LEU A 122 10.79 -1.03 4.38
N ILE A 123 11.42 -1.61 5.41
CA ILE A 123 12.56 -2.51 5.19
C ILE A 123 12.14 -3.77 4.45
N ARG A 124 11.00 -4.36 4.81
CA ARG A 124 10.46 -5.51 4.11
C ARG A 124 10.23 -5.24 2.63
N ILE A 125 9.66 -4.08 2.27
CA ILE A 125 9.47 -3.66 0.88
C ILE A 125 10.83 -3.56 0.16
N LYS A 126 11.83 -2.95 0.81
CA LYS A 126 13.19 -2.85 0.25
C LYS A 126 13.80 -4.23 0.01
N PHE A 127 13.72 -5.12 1.00
CA PHE A 127 14.22 -6.49 0.91
C PHE A 127 13.60 -7.25 -0.27
N LEU A 128 12.26 -7.24 -0.36
CA LEU A 128 11.54 -7.88 -1.47
C LEU A 128 11.89 -7.25 -2.83
N SER A 129 12.11 -5.94 -2.89
CA SER A 129 12.49 -5.25 -4.13
C SER A 129 13.94 -5.52 -4.56
N ASP A 130 14.85 -5.70 -3.61
CA ASP A 130 16.28 -5.89 -3.89
C ASP A 130 16.67 -7.36 -4.08
N VAL A 131 16.06 -8.28 -3.32
CA VAL A 131 16.43 -9.70 -3.27
C VAL A 131 15.49 -10.57 -4.11
N ALA A 132 14.18 -10.31 -4.08
CA ALA A 132 13.22 -11.12 -4.82
C ALA A 132 13.04 -10.70 -6.30
N ASN A 133 13.44 -9.46 -6.66
CA ASN A 133 13.23 -8.86 -7.98
C ASN A 133 14.49 -8.28 -8.64
#